data_AF-E0W096-F1
#
_entry.id   AF-E0W096-F1
#
_cell.length_a   1.000
_cell.length_b   1.000
_cell.length_c   1.000
_cell.angle_alpha   90.00
_cell.angle_beta   90.00
_cell.angle_gamma   90.00
#
_symmetry.space_group_name_H-M   'P 1'
#
loop_
_entity.id
_entity.type
_entity.pdbx_description
1 polymer ?
#
loop_
_entity_poly.entity_id
_entity_poly.type
_entity_poly.pdbx_seq_one_letter_code
_entity_poly.pdbx_strand_id
1 'polypeptide(L)'
;MFKPLEGVLFSLRSKKEKNSYLSLELKEPDRIRILHSGKNGTQAIVIPMKINDGHWHQLGIALQDDNSVRSFLDCAWVSTDILKRNELYHPEDADLIIGYLFQGELEQLMIVSNPGAVAQQCSSTKIPIFDPTIIDQNERKKKKNFFTNKKTKKKIQHHHHQHQQHQQHRQHHHRRQREKLLFKKINKFTRDDESIEGSGYGGSSFNKTDFG
;
A
#
# COMPACT_ATOMS: atom_id res chain seq x y z
N MET A 1 -35.54 31.86 -20.21
CA MET A 1 -35.57 30.44 -20.62
C MET A 1 -34.43 29.76 -19.90
N PHE A 2 -34.72 28.88 -18.95
CA PHE A 2 -33.69 28.01 -18.37
C PHE A 2 -33.25 26.99 -19.42
N LYS A 3 -31.99 26.58 -19.39
CA LYS A 3 -31.49 25.53 -20.29
C LYS A 3 -31.83 24.14 -19.75
N PRO A 4 -31.94 23.13 -20.61
CA PRO A 4 -31.93 21.72 -20.22
C PRO A 4 -30.82 21.40 -19.23
N LEU A 5 -31.20 20.82 -18.08
CA LEU A 5 -30.30 20.45 -17.01
C LEU A 5 -29.82 19.01 -17.23
N GLU A 6 -29.01 18.84 -18.28
CA GLU A 6 -28.42 17.56 -18.70
C GLU A 6 -26.93 17.48 -18.39
N GLY A 7 -26.41 16.26 -18.24
CA GLY A 7 -24.98 15.98 -18.11
C GLY A 7 -24.65 14.94 -17.04
N VAL A 8 -23.36 14.66 -16.87
CA VAL A 8 -22.82 13.74 -15.87
C VAL A 8 -22.49 14.51 -14.58
N LEU A 9 -23.14 14.18 -13.47
CA LEU A 9 -22.79 14.70 -12.15
C LEU A 9 -21.45 14.12 -11.70
N PHE A 10 -21.34 12.79 -11.70
CA PHE A 10 -20.08 12.08 -11.57
C PHE A 10 -20.08 10.76 -12.35
N SER A 11 -18.91 10.26 -12.71
CA SER A 11 -18.75 8.92 -13.31
C SER A 11 -17.47 8.26 -12.82
N LEU A 12 -17.57 6.98 -12.44
CA LEU A 12 -16.46 6.08 -12.16
C LEU A 12 -16.26 5.19 -13.38
N ARG A 13 -15.08 5.24 -14.01
CA ARG A 13 -14.80 4.48 -15.24
C ARG A 13 -13.49 3.70 -15.13
N SER A 14 -13.51 2.39 -15.44
CA SER A 14 -12.30 1.56 -15.36
C SER A 14 -11.19 2.07 -16.27
N LYS A 15 -9.96 2.02 -15.76
CA LYS A 15 -8.72 2.28 -16.51
C LYS A 15 -8.36 1.18 -17.51
N LYS A 16 -8.86 -0.05 -17.33
CA LYS A 16 -8.55 -1.21 -18.17
C LYS A 16 -9.73 -1.64 -19.04
N GLU A 17 -10.93 -1.69 -18.45
CA GLU A 17 -12.13 -2.22 -19.08
C GLU A 17 -12.99 -1.09 -19.65
N LYS A 18 -12.84 -0.79 -20.94
CA LYS A 18 -13.49 0.35 -21.63
C LYS A 18 -15.01 0.48 -21.40
N ASN A 19 -15.67 -0.64 -21.13
CA ASN A 19 -17.11 -0.79 -20.96
C ASN A 19 -17.54 -0.97 -19.48
N SER A 20 -16.61 -0.91 -18.52
CA SER A 20 -16.88 -1.00 -17.08
C SER A 20 -16.96 0.40 -16.47
N TYR A 21 -18.14 0.75 -15.94
CA TYR A 21 -18.42 2.07 -15.40
C TYR A 21 -19.69 2.11 -14.52
N LEU A 22 -19.75 3.16 -13.70
CA LEU A 22 -20.92 3.62 -12.96
C LEU A 22 -21.02 5.15 -13.17
N SER A 23 -22.13 5.63 -13.70
CA SER A 23 -22.34 7.04 -14.07
C SER A 23 -23.62 7.56 -13.42
N LEU A 24 -23.55 8.74 -12.81
CA LEU A 24 -24.71 9.47 -12.31
C LEU A 24 -25.01 10.63 -13.27
N GLU A 25 -26.13 10.56 -13.96
CA GLU A 25 -26.50 11.46 -15.05
C GLU A 25 -27.84 12.14 -14.80
N LEU A 26 -27.92 13.40 -15.24
CA LEU A 26 -29.16 14.15 -15.36
C LEU A 26 -29.60 14.15 -16.83
N LYS A 27 -30.88 13.88 -17.05
CA LYS A 27 -31.47 13.84 -18.39
C LYS A 27 -32.92 14.29 -18.37
N GLU A 28 -33.32 15.07 -19.36
CA GLU A 28 -34.67 15.62 -19.43
C GLU A 28 -35.77 14.56 -19.70
N PRO A 29 -37.03 14.88 -19.34
CA PRO A 29 -37.40 15.81 -18.28
C PRO A 29 -37.17 15.14 -16.91
N ASP A 30 -36.49 15.85 -16.02
CA ASP A 30 -36.42 15.67 -14.57
C ASP A 30 -36.19 14.22 -14.11
N ARG A 31 -35.08 13.63 -14.55
CA ARG A 31 -34.66 12.28 -14.14
C ARG A 31 -33.18 12.24 -13.84
N ILE A 32 -32.86 11.97 -12.57
CA ILE A 32 -31.56 11.44 -12.18
C ILE A 32 -31.53 9.97 -12.59
N ARG A 33 -30.42 9.55 -13.21
CA ARG A 33 -30.22 8.17 -13.67
C ARG A 33 -28.87 7.66 -13.19
N ILE A 34 -28.86 6.45 -12.66
CA ILE A 34 -27.63 5.70 -12.40
C ILE A 34 -27.47 4.73 -13.58
N LEU A 35 -26.54 5.02 -14.48
CA LEU A 35 -26.16 4.11 -15.55
C LEU A 35 -24.98 3.26 -15.08
N HIS A 36 -25.03 1.95 -15.34
CA HIS A 36 -23.92 1.06 -15.00
C HIS A 36 -23.70 0.00 -16.08
N SER A 37 -22.48 -0.52 -16.11
CA SER A 37 -22.12 -1.69 -16.89
C SER A 37 -22.76 -2.94 -16.29
N GLY A 38 -23.78 -3.49 -16.96
CA GLY A 38 -24.40 -4.78 -16.64
C GLY A 38 -23.97 -5.89 -17.60
N LYS A 39 -24.29 -7.14 -17.26
CA LYS A 39 -23.93 -8.34 -18.04
C LYS A 39 -24.48 -8.32 -19.48
N ASN A 40 -25.59 -7.62 -19.70
CA ASN A 40 -26.25 -7.49 -21.00
C ASN A 40 -26.03 -6.11 -21.65
N GLY A 41 -24.95 -5.41 -21.27
CA GLY A 41 -24.66 -4.03 -21.68
C GLY A 41 -25.13 -2.99 -20.68
N THR A 42 -25.37 -1.76 -21.13
CA THR A 42 -25.79 -0.64 -20.27
C THR A 42 -27.12 -0.95 -19.57
N GLN A 43 -27.12 -0.88 -18.24
CA GLN A 43 -28.34 -0.86 -17.41
C GLN A 43 -28.51 0.54 -16.81
N ALA A 44 -29.75 0.93 -16.53
CA ALA A 44 -30.09 2.26 -16.03
C ALA A 44 -31.20 2.20 -14.98
N ILE A 45 -30.90 2.72 -13.78
CA ILE A 45 -31.86 2.93 -12.69
C ILE A 45 -32.34 4.38 -12.80
N VAL A 46 -33.64 4.63 -12.72
CA VAL A 46 -34.23 5.98 -12.84
C VAL A 46 -34.79 6.39 -11.49
N ILE A 47 -34.20 7.41 -10.87
CA ILE A 47 -34.65 7.89 -9.57
C ILE A 47 -35.78 8.92 -9.80
N PRO A 48 -37.00 8.71 -9.23
CA PRO A 48 -38.15 9.56 -9.50
C PRO A 48 -38.11 10.83 -8.64
N MET A 49 -37.45 11.88 -9.11
CA MET A 49 -37.38 13.17 -8.42
C MET A 49 -37.29 14.37 -9.36
N LYS A 50 -37.73 15.54 -8.89
CA LYS A 50 -37.53 16.83 -9.55
C LYS A 50 -36.45 17.61 -8.82
N ILE A 51 -35.49 18.15 -9.57
CA ILE A 51 -34.37 18.97 -9.06
C ILE A 51 -34.04 20.15 -9.99
N ASN A 52 -35.00 20.55 -10.83
CA ASN A 52 -34.87 21.60 -11.86
C ASN A 52 -35.55 22.92 -11.44
N ASP A 53 -35.97 23.05 -10.18
CA ASP A 53 -36.76 24.20 -9.71
C ASP A 53 -35.94 25.46 -9.40
N GLY A 54 -34.60 25.34 -9.45
CA GLY A 54 -33.65 26.43 -9.25
C GLY A 54 -33.03 26.52 -7.85
N HIS A 55 -33.37 25.61 -6.93
CA HIS A 55 -32.81 25.58 -5.58
C HIS A 55 -31.64 24.60 -5.44
N TRP A 56 -30.97 24.67 -4.28
CA TRP A 56 -29.97 23.69 -3.88
C TRP A 56 -30.64 22.41 -3.37
N HIS A 57 -30.24 21.28 -3.93
CA HIS A 57 -30.70 19.95 -3.54
C HIS A 57 -29.54 19.10 -3.01
N GLN A 58 -29.82 18.25 -2.01
CA GLN A 58 -28.87 17.27 -1.50
C GLN A 58 -29.29 15.84 -1.89
N LEU A 59 -28.49 15.22 -2.75
CA LEU A 59 -28.69 13.86 -3.24
C LEU A 59 -27.82 12.85 -2.47
N GLY A 60 -28.45 11.86 -1.86
CA GLY A 60 -27.80 10.71 -1.24
C GLY A 60 -28.07 9.41 -2.01
N ILE A 61 -27.03 8.68 -2.39
CA ILE A 61 -27.15 7.36 -3.05
C ILE A 61 -26.30 6.33 -2.29
N ALA A 62 -26.90 5.19 -1.97
CA ALA A 62 -26.22 4.03 -1.43
C ALA A 62 -26.34 2.84 -2.38
N LEU A 63 -25.21 2.18 -2.65
CA LEU A 63 -25.13 0.91 -3.37
C LEU A 63 -24.83 -0.20 -2.37
N GLN A 64 -25.60 -1.29 -2.38
CA GLN A 64 -25.52 -2.35 -1.39
C GLN A 64 -25.64 -3.74 -2.04
N ASP A 65 -24.86 -4.70 -1.51
CA ASP A 65 -24.98 -6.15 -1.74
C ASP A 65 -25.12 -6.57 -3.22
N ASP A 66 -24.38 -5.91 -4.12
CA ASP A 66 -24.33 -6.12 -5.58
C ASP A 66 -25.66 -6.05 -6.36
N ASN A 67 -26.75 -5.66 -5.69
CA ASN A 67 -28.10 -5.70 -6.25
C ASN A 67 -29.09 -4.65 -5.71
N SER A 68 -28.72 -3.83 -4.74
CA SER A 68 -29.63 -2.89 -4.08
C SER A 68 -29.13 -1.44 -4.20
N VAL A 69 -30.02 -0.54 -4.62
CA VAL A 69 -29.75 0.90 -4.67
C VAL A 69 -30.80 1.65 -3.86
N ARG A 70 -30.36 2.44 -2.89
CA ARG A 70 -31.23 3.28 -2.05
C ARG A 70 -30.93 4.74 -2.32
N SER A 71 -31.98 5.51 -2.61
CA SER A 71 -31.88 6.92 -2.97
C SER A 71 -32.57 7.82 -1.95
N PHE A 72 -31.98 8.99 -1.74
CA PHE A 72 -32.44 10.03 -0.82
C PHE A 72 -32.30 11.39 -1.52
N LEU A 73 -33.30 12.26 -1.35
CA LEU A 73 -33.27 13.65 -1.78
C LEU A 73 -33.71 14.51 -0.60
N ASP A 74 -32.97 15.58 -0.31
CA ASP A 74 -33.33 16.59 0.69
C ASP A 74 -33.73 15.95 2.02
N CYS A 75 -32.88 15.01 2.47
CA CYS A 75 -33.02 14.21 3.69
C CYS A 75 -34.16 13.16 3.69
N ALA A 76 -35.07 13.19 2.72
CA ALA A 76 -36.13 12.21 2.56
C ALA A 76 -35.67 10.97 1.76
N TRP A 77 -36.23 9.80 2.07
CA TRP A 77 -36.09 8.60 1.25
C TRP A 77 -36.95 8.72 -0.02
N VAL A 78 -36.42 8.33 -1.17
CA VAL A 78 -37.09 8.43 -2.48
C VAL A 78 -37.36 7.05 -3.10
N SER A 79 -36.35 6.18 -3.18
CA SER A 79 -36.51 4.84 -3.76
C SER A 79 -35.61 3.78 -3.11
N THR A 80 -36.01 2.53 -3.25
CA THR A 80 -35.17 1.34 -3.02
C THR A 80 -35.34 0.43 -4.23
N ASP A 81 -34.39 0.50 -5.15
CA ASP A 81 -34.38 -0.25 -6.41
C ASP A 81 -33.61 -1.55 -6.22
N ILE A 82 -34.29 -2.68 -6.43
CA ILE A 82 -33.72 -4.03 -6.28
C ILE A 82 -33.53 -4.68 -7.65
N LEU A 83 -32.27 -4.84 -8.04
CA LEU A 83 -31.83 -5.54 -9.24
C LEU A 83 -31.64 -7.04 -8.96
N LYS A 84 -31.34 -7.85 -9.99
CA LYS A 84 -30.89 -9.23 -9.76
C LYS A 84 -29.47 -9.22 -9.19
N ARG A 85 -29.12 -10.27 -8.47
CA ARG A 85 -27.76 -10.45 -7.91
C ARG A 85 -26.70 -10.33 -9.01
N ASN A 86 -25.67 -9.54 -8.71
CA ASN A 86 -24.51 -9.28 -9.54
C ASN A 86 -24.91 -8.60 -10.87
N GLU A 87 -25.88 -7.68 -10.83
CA GLU A 87 -26.15 -6.72 -11.91
C GLU A 87 -25.52 -5.35 -11.62
N LEU A 88 -25.41 -4.93 -10.34
CA LEU A 88 -24.83 -3.64 -9.94
C LEU A 88 -23.30 -3.72 -9.81
N TYR A 89 -22.60 -3.70 -10.94
CA TYR A 89 -21.14 -3.64 -10.96
C TYR A 89 -20.59 -2.21 -10.98
N HIS A 90 -19.44 -2.00 -10.32
CA HIS A 90 -18.66 -0.76 -10.37
C HIS A 90 -17.15 -1.11 -10.40
N PRO A 91 -16.33 -0.36 -11.17
CA PRO A 91 -14.90 -0.67 -11.29
C PRO A 91 -14.08 -0.27 -10.05
N GLU A 92 -13.29 -1.21 -9.52
CA GLU A 92 -12.30 -0.94 -8.47
C GLU A 92 -11.12 -0.08 -8.96
N ASP A 93 -10.80 -0.13 -10.26
CA ASP A 93 -9.69 0.60 -10.87
C ASP A 93 -10.14 1.86 -11.63
N ALA A 94 -11.16 2.53 -11.10
CA ALA A 94 -11.77 3.72 -11.69
C ALA A 94 -10.84 4.95 -11.77
N ASP A 95 -11.05 5.77 -12.79
CA ASP A 95 -10.94 7.24 -12.67
C ASP A 95 -12.30 7.84 -12.31
N LEU A 96 -12.28 8.94 -11.55
CA LEU A 96 -13.45 9.75 -11.20
C LEU A 96 -13.52 10.97 -12.12
N ILE A 97 -14.62 11.09 -12.85
CA ILE A 97 -15.01 12.24 -13.66
C ILE A 97 -16.12 12.98 -12.90
N ILE A 98 -16.11 14.31 -12.89
CA ILE A 98 -17.13 15.15 -12.24
C ILE A 98 -17.60 16.21 -13.24
N GLY A 99 -18.91 16.48 -13.29
CA GLY A 99 -19.48 17.62 -14.03
C GLY A 99 -19.34 17.58 -15.56
N TYR A 100 -19.17 16.40 -16.19
CA TYR A 100 -18.97 16.33 -17.64
C TYR A 100 -20.26 16.74 -18.39
N LEU A 101 -20.17 17.87 -19.13
CA LEU A 101 -21.27 18.56 -19.82
C LEU A 101 -22.42 19.08 -18.91
N PHE A 102 -22.31 18.90 -17.59
CA PHE A 102 -23.27 19.39 -16.60
C PHE A 102 -23.31 20.92 -16.59
N GLN A 103 -24.53 21.49 -16.53
CA GLN A 103 -24.77 22.93 -16.46
C GLN A 103 -25.49 23.28 -15.15
N GLY A 104 -24.71 23.55 -14.11
CA GLY A 104 -25.15 23.92 -12.77
C GLY A 104 -23.95 24.04 -11.83
N GLU A 105 -24.20 24.14 -10.51
CA GLU A 105 -23.17 24.16 -9.48
C GLU A 105 -23.18 22.86 -8.66
N LEU A 106 -22.02 22.47 -8.10
CA LEU A 106 -21.87 21.27 -7.26
C LEU A 106 -21.11 21.63 -5.97
N GLU A 107 -21.75 21.51 -4.81
CA GLU A 107 -21.07 21.53 -3.51
C GLU A 107 -20.91 20.10 -2.98
N GLN A 108 -19.75 19.81 -2.36
CA GLN A 108 -19.53 18.67 -1.46
C GLN A 108 -19.88 17.27 -2.00
N LEU A 109 -19.24 16.83 -3.09
CA LEU A 109 -19.22 15.41 -3.46
C LEU A 109 -18.46 14.56 -2.41
N MET A 110 -19.09 13.50 -1.91
CA MET A 110 -18.50 12.57 -0.94
C MET A 110 -18.77 11.12 -1.35
N ILE A 111 -17.78 10.24 -1.14
CA ILE A 111 -17.88 8.79 -1.39
C ILE A 111 -17.56 8.07 -0.08
N VAL A 112 -18.40 7.10 0.31
CA VAL A 112 -18.28 6.41 1.61
C VAL A 112 -18.42 4.90 1.46
N SER A 113 -17.59 4.15 2.19
CA SER A 113 -17.55 2.68 2.15
C SER A 113 -18.73 2.01 2.88
N ASN A 114 -19.54 2.77 3.63
CA ASN A 114 -20.69 2.26 4.37
C ASN A 114 -22.02 2.76 3.75
N PRO A 115 -22.78 1.91 3.03
CA PRO A 115 -24.07 2.29 2.44
C PRO A 115 -25.16 2.61 3.49
N GLY A 116 -24.97 2.23 4.76
CA GLY A 116 -25.82 2.67 5.87
C GLY A 116 -25.67 4.15 6.23
N ALA A 117 -24.55 4.79 5.86
CA ALA A 117 -24.25 6.17 6.24
C ALA A 117 -24.90 7.23 5.33
N VAL A 118 -25.55 6.84 4.22
CA VAL A 118 -26.10 7.77 3.21
C VAL A 118 -27.09 8.78 3.80
N ALA A 119 -28.03 8.34 4.64
CA ALA A 119 -29.01 9.21 5.28
C ALA A 119 -28.38 10.13 6.33
N GLN A 120 -27.23 9.74 6.90
CA GLN A 120 -26.49 10.57 7.86
C GLN A 120 -25.71 11.71 7.18
N GLN A 121 -25.37 11.56 5.89
CA GLN A 121 -24.77 12.64 5.11
C GLN A 121 -25.75 13.76 4.80
N CYS A 122 -27.06 13.45 4.81
CA CYS A 122 -28.15 14.41 4.67
C CYS A 122 -28.49 15.12 6.00
N SER A 123 -27.51 15.35 6.89
CA SER A 123 -27.73 16.15 8.08
C SER A 123 -27.26 17.59 7.85
N SER A 124 -28.05 18.56 8.32
CA SER A 124 -27.60 19.96 8.45
C SER A 124 -26.41 20.09 9.42
N THR A 125 -26.21 19.10 10.29
CA THR A 125 -24.92 18.90 10.96
C THR A 125 -23.95 18.32 9.93
N LYS A 126 -22.97 19.12 9.46
CA LYS A 126 -21.89 18.62 8.61
C LYS A 126 -20.99 17.66 9.41
N ILE A 127 -21.40 16.40 9.55
CA ILE A 127 -20.65 15.33 10.23
C ILE A 127 -19.46 14.96 9.34
N PRO A 128 -18.19 15.20 9.74
CA PRO A 128 -17.05 14.78 8.97
C PRO A 128 -16.97 13.24 8.96
N ILE A 129 -17.06 12.62 7.79
CA ILE A 129 -16.89 11.18 7.64
C ILE A 129 -15.44 10.82 8.02
N PHE A 130 -15.28 10.17 9.17
CA PHE A 130 -14.00 9.59 9.57
C PHE A 130 -13.86 8.19 8.95
N ASP A 131 -13.19 8.09 7.79
CA ASP A 131 -12.82 6.80 7.22
C ASP A 131 -11.55 6.25 7.90
N PRO A 132 -11.66 5.17 8.72
CA PRO A 132 -10.50 4.60 9.41
C PRO A 132 -9.50 3.92 8.45
N THR A 133 -9.92 3.57 7.22
CA THR A 133 -9.05 2.87 6.24
C THR A 133 -7.98 3.79 5.66
N ILE A 134 -8.25 5.11 5.57
CA ILE A 134 -7.29 6.13 5.12
C ILE A 134 -6.07 6.19 6.05
N ILE A 135 -6.27 5.98 7.36
CA ILE A 135 -5.20 6.03 8.37
C ILE A 135 -4.24 4.85 8.22
N ASP A 136 -4.76 3.65 7.98
CA ASP A 136 -3.95 2.42 7.88
C ASP A 136 -2.96 2.46 6.70
N GLN A 137 -3.28 3.16 5.59
CA GLN A 137 -2.33 3.32 4.48
C GLN A 137 -1.05 4.07 4.89
N ASN A 138 -1.15 5.10 5.74
CA ASN A 138 0.00 5.87 6.21
C ASN A 138 0.76 5.13 7.33
N GLU A 139 0.05 4.39 8.20
CA GLU A 139 0.64 3.45 9.16
C GLU A 139 1.46 2.35 8.46
N ARG A 140 0.91 1.70 7.42
CA ARG A 140 1.59 0.64 6.64
C ARG A 140 2.84 1.17 5.94
N LYS A 141 2.81 2.39 5.38
CA LYS A 141 3.98 3.05 4.77
C LYS A 141 5.07 3.32 5.82
N LYS A 142 4.73 3.91 6.97
CA LYS A 142 5.66 4.14 8.10
C LYS A 142 6.29 2.83 8.59
N LYS A 143 5.48 1.79 8.82
CA LYS A 143 5.93 0.46 9.28
C LYS A 143 6.91 -0.18 8.30
N LYS A 144 6.61 -0.19 6.98
CA LYS A 144 7.54 -0.70 5.95
C LYS A 144 8.90 0.01 6.00
N ASN A 145 8.91 1.35 6.07
CA ASN A 145 10.15 2.15 6.11
C ASN A 145 10.96 1.98 7.41
N PHE A 146 10.31 1.61 8.51
CA PHE A 146 10.99 1.30 9.78
C PHE A 146 11.64 -0.10 9.76
N PHE A 147 10.96 -1.10 9.17
CA PHE A 147 11.50 -2.45 9.05
C PHE A 147 12.67 -2.55 8.05
N THR A 148 12.64 -1.81 6.94
CA THR A 148 13.80 -1.74 6.02
C THR A 148 15.00 -1.11 6.73
N ASN A 149 14.85 0.06 7.35
CA ASN A 149 15.95 0.73 8.07
C ASN A 149 16.54 -0.12 9.20
N LYS A 150 15.72 -0.87 9.97
CA LYS A 150 16.23 -1.83 10.97
C LYS A 150 17.08 -2.94 10.35
N LYS A 151 16.69 -3.49 9.20
CA LYS A 151 17.48 -4.50 8.47
C LYS A 151 18.81 -3.92 7.97
N THR A 152 18.81 -2.71 7.40
CA THR A 152 20.04 -2.06 6.92
C THR A 152 21.02 -1.78 8.07
N LYS A 153 20.54 -1.19 9.18
CA LYS A 153 21.38 -0.90 10.36
C LYS A 153 22.00 -2.17 10.96
N LYS A 154 21.24 -3.26 11.09
CA LYS A 154 21.76 -4.54 11.61
C LYS A 154 22.83 -5.15 10.69
N LYS A 155 22.67 -5.05 9.36
CA LYS A 155 23.68 -5.51 8.38
C LYS A 155 24.98 -4.69 8.45
N ILE A 156 24.88 -3.36 8.61
CA ILE A 156 26.04 -2.47 8.74
C ILE A 156 26.83 -2.77 10.03
N GLN A 157 26.14 -2.91 11.17
CA GLN A 157 26.78 -3.26 12.45
C GLN A 157 27.53 -4.60 12.36
N HIS A 158 26.94 -5.62 11.73
CA HIS A 158 27.56 -6.93 11.59
C HIS A 158 28.84 -6.90 10.72
N HIS A 159 28.84 -6.12 9.64
CA HIS A 159 30.05 -5.90 8.83
C HIS A 159 31.14 -5.16 9.60
N HIS A 160 30.78 -4.12 10.36
CA HIS A 160 31.75 -3.34 11.11
C HIS A 160 32.44 -4.19 12.20
N HIS A 161 31.69 -5.02 12.92
CA HIS A 161 32.24 -5.92 13.93
C HIS A 161 33.21 -6.98 13.33
N GLN A 162 32.84 -7.60 12.21
CA GLN A 162 33.74 -8.52 11.49
C GLN A 162 35.03 -7.83 11.02
N HIS A 163 34.94 -6.59 10.54
CA HIS A 163 36.11 -5.84 10.09
C HIS A 163 37.06 -5.48 11.24
N GLN A 164 36.53 -5.16 12.44
CA GLN A 164 37.33 -4.94 13.64
C GLN A 164 38.05 -6.23 14.09
N GLN A 165 37.34 -7.38 14.15
CA GLN A 165 37.95 -8.67 14.51
C GLN A 165 39.11 -9.03 13.57
N HIS A 166 38.93 -8.85 12.25
CA HIS A 166 39.98 -9.15 11.27
C HIS A 166 41.21 -8.24 11.41
N GLN A 167 41.03 -6.96 11.76
CA GLN A 167 42.14 -6.05 12.08
C GLN A 167 42.91 -6.50 13.33
N GLN A 168 42.22 -6.88 14.41
CA GLN A 168 42.84 -7.37 15.65
C GLN A 168 43.67 -8.64 15.40
N HIS A 169 43.14 -9.61 14.63
CA HIS A 169 43.90 -10.81 14.25
C HIS A 169 45.17 -10.48 13.45
N ARG A 170 45.11 -9.55 12.49
CA ARG A 170 46.30 -9.10 11.74
C ARG A 170 47.34 -8.44 12.64
N GLN A 171 46.93 -7.58 13.57
CA GLN A 171 47.83 -6.96 14.55
C GLN A 171 48.49 -8.01 15.45
N HIS A 172 47.74 -8.97 15.98
CA HIS A 172 48.29 -10.04 16.82
C HIS A 172 49.28 -10.93 16.03
N HIS A 173 48.99 -11.22 14.75
CA HIS A 173 49.90 -11.98 13.89
C HIS A 173 51.21 -11.22 13.64
N HIS A 174 51.16 -9.93 13.29
CA HIS A 174 52.37 -9.10 13.13
C HIS A 174 53.17 -8.98 14.42
N ARG A 175 52.50 -8.87 15.58
CA ARG A 175 53.17 -8.90 16.90
C ARG A 175 53.92 -10.21 17.12
N ARG A 176 53.28 -11.37 16.91
CA ARG A 176 53.93 -12.69 17.02
C ARG A 176 55.09 -12.86 16.04
N GLN A 177 55.04 -12.27 14.84
CA GLN A 177 56.18 -12.30 13.91
C GLN A 177 57.34 -11.41 14.37
N ARG A 178 57.07 -10.21 14.92
CA ARG A 178 58.11 -9.36 15.56
C ARG A 178 58.76 -10.06 16.75
N GLU A 179 57.96 -10.68 17.62
CA GLU A 179 58.45 -11.46 18.76
C GLU A 179 59.34 -12.62 18.29
N LYS A 180 58.93 -13.38 17.25
CA LYS A 180 59.77 -14.42 16.64
C LYS A 180 61.07 -13.90 16.02
N LEU A 181 61.07 -12.69 15.42
CA LEU A 181 62.31 -12.07 14.93
C LEU A 181 63.23 -11.66 16.08
N LEU A 182 62.69 -11.11 17.17
CA LEU A 182 63.46 -10.73 18.36
C LEU A 182 64.10 -11.96 19.02
N PHE A 183 63.35 -13.04 19.24
CA PHE A 183 63.90 -14.30 19.74
C PHE A 183 64.98 -14.88 18.82
N LYS A 184 64.80 -14.85 17.49
CA LYS A 184 65.87 -15.26 16.55
C LYS A 184 67.11 -14.36 16.61
N LYS A 185 66.96 -13.06 16.91
CA LYS A 185 68.08 -12.12 17.03
C LYS A 185 68.84 -12.30 18.35
N ILE A 186 68.12 -12.56 19.45
CA ILE A 186 68.69 -12.89 20.77
C ILE A 186 69.44 -14.24 20.70
N ASN A 187 68.80 -15.30 20.20
CA ASN A 187 69.42 -16.62 20.07
C ASN A 187 70.56 -16.71 19.02
N LYS A 188 70.85 -15.62 18.29
CA LYS A 188 72.10 -15.49 17.53
C LYS A 188 73.19 -14.78 18.34
N PHE A 189 72.84 -13.88 19.24
CA PHE A 189 73.78 -13.18 20.13
C PHE A 189 74.28 -14.06 21.29
N THR A 190 73.60 -15.16 21.61
CA THR A 190 73.93 -16.09 22.71
C THR A 190 74.30 -17.48 22.18
N ARG A 191 74.99 -17.54 21.03
CA ARG A 191 75.42 -18.79 20.38
C ARG A 191 76.77 -18.71 19.65
N ASP A 192 77.43 -17.55 19.71
CA ASP A 192 78.84 -17.41 19.35
C ASP A 192 79.74 -17.68 20.59
N ASP A 193 79.14 -17.84 21.78
CA ASP A 193 79.71 -18.46 22.98
C ASP A 193 79.06 -19.85 23.24
N GLU A 194 79.81 -20.75 23.89
CA GLU A 194 79.45 -22.13 24.29
C GLU A 194 79.04 -23.12 23.17
N SER A 195 80.03 -23.79 22.57
CA SER A 195 79.87 -25.17 22.10
C SER A 195 81.15 -26.00 22.20
N ILE A 196 81.17 -26.92 23.17
CA ILE A 196 81.99 -28.14 23.20
C ILE A 196 80.99 -29.34 23.26
N GLU A 197 81.43 -30.52 22.83
CA GLU A 197 80.64 -31.70 22.38
C GLU A 197 79.80 -32.41 23.47
N GLY A 198 78.79 -33.26 23.20
CA GLY A 198 78.15 -33.66 21.93
C GLY A 198 77.29 -34.96 22.02
N SER A 199 76.46 -35.28 20.99
CA SER A 199 75.67 -36.53 20.73
C SER A 199 74.47 -36.90 21.66
N GLY A 200 73.43 -37.69 21.26
CA GLY A 200 72.99 -38.22 19.94
C GLY A 200 71.77 -39.21 19.97
N TYR A 201 71.06 -39.41 18.83
CA TYR A 201 70.05 -40.46 18.46
C TYR A 201 68.72 -40.61 19.27
N GLY A 202 67.57 -41.15 18.76
CA GLY A 202 67.12 -41.54 17.40
C GLY A 202 65.71 -42.25 17.38
N GLY A 203 65.00 -42.32 16.22
CA GLY A 203 63.80 -43.19 15.97
C GLY A 203 62.42 -42.51 15.71
N SER A 204 61.28 -43.22 15.80
CA SER A 204 60.53 -43.97 14.74
C SER A 204 59.27 -44.70 15.30
N SER A 205 58.14 -45.06 14.63
CA SER A 205 57.48 -44.81 13.31
C SER A 205 56.01 -45.42 13.31
N PHE A 206 55.33 -45.57 12.15
CA PHE A 206 53.97 -46.17 11.88
C PHE A 206 52.71 -45.28 12.22
N ASN A 207 51.60 -45.16 11.46
CA ASN A 207 50.70 -46.02 10.61
C ASN A 207 49.56 -46.71 11.42
N LYS A 208 48.32 -46.98 10.96
CA LYS A 208 47.71 -47.05 9.59
C LYS A 208 46.14 -47.00 9.64
N THR A 209 45.47 -46.67 8.51
CA THR A 209 44.09 -47.04 7.97
C THR A 209 42.86 -47.36 8.86
N ASP A 210 41.60 -47.41 8.41
CA ASP A 210 40.72 -46.87 7.33
C ASP A 210 39.53 -47.84 7.11
N PHE A 211 38.40 -47.35 6.58
CA PHE A 211 37.20 -48.08 6.07
C PHE A 211 36.31 -48.97 6.97
N GLY A 212 35.02 -49.00 6.60
CA GLY A 212 33.88 -49.69 7.23
C GLY A 212 32.56 -49.13 6.68
#